data_AF-A0A7Y7QSS8-F1
#
_entry.id   AF-A0A7Y7QSS8-F1
#
_cell.length_a   1.000
_cell.length_b   1.000
_cell.length_c   1.000
_cell.angle_alpha   90.00
_cell.angle_beta   90.00
_cell.angle_gamma   90.00
#
_symmetry.space_group_name_H-M   'P 1'
#
loop_
_entity.id
_entity.type
_entity.pdbx_description
1 polymer ?
#
loop_
_entity_poly.entity_id
_entity_poly.type
_entity_poly.pdbx_seq_one_letter_code
_entity_poly.pdbx_strand_id
1 'polypeptide(L)'
;MTINASRIGKGPSERANHRLLAMSGTVGGIAGLSTALIVLQQPADGAARPDLWFSPLPLWFAVLMALIWGVVVPVISWRWHRVADEHERQAYRDGDVASFYTVGLGVPVWWFLWRGGALPPVQIEWVYGAMLAVGGLVWLWRKYA
;
A
#
# COMPACT_ATOMS: atom_id res chain seq x y z
N MET A 1 21.32 38.24 23.32
CA MET A 1 21.59 36.83 23.63
C MET A 1 20.51 35.98 22.97
N THR A 2 20.73 35.62 21.70
CA THR A 2 19.78 34.87 20.88
C THR A 2 19.99 33.38 21.15
N ILE A 3 19.01 32.73 21.79
CA ILE A 3 19.03 31.28 21.97
C ILE A 3 18.92 30.65 20.59
N ASN A 4 20.00 30.04 20.14
CA ASN A 4 20.08 29.32 18.88
C ASN A 4 19.27 28.03 19.05
N ALA A 5 18.01 28.05 18.61
CA ALA A 5 17.07 26.92 18.65
C ALA A 5 17.44 25.78 17.68
N SER A 6 18.73 25.60 17.39
CA SER A 6 19.22 24.60 16.47
C SER A 6 19.43 23.26 17.18
N ARG A 7 18.61 22.28 16.76
CA ARG A 7 18.68 20.84 17.05
C ARG A 7 17.98 20.36 18.32
N ILE A 8 16.66 20.55 18.38
CA ILE A 8 15.84 19.54 19.04
C ILE A 8 15.97 18.27 18.19
N GLY A 9 16.80 17.32 18.63
CA GLY A 9 16.95 16.05 17.94
C GLY A 9 15.62 15.31 17.91
N LYS A 10 15.29 14.70 16.75
CA LYS A 10 14.07 13.90 16.57
C LYS A 10 13.82 12.98 17.76
N GLY A 11 12.57 12.92 18.23
CA GLY A 11 12.19 12.09 19.38
C GLY A 11 12.51 10.60 19.14
N PRO A 12 12.73 9.79 20.19
CA PRO A 12 12.92 8.35 20.04
C PRO A 12 11.78 7.65 19.26
N SER A 13 10.53 8.08 19.48
CA SER A 13 9.34 7.62 18.74
C SER A 13 9.41 7.98 17.26
N GLU A 14 9.76 9.23 16.95
CA GLU A 14 9.85 9.73 15.59
C GLU A 14 10.91 8.96 14.78
N ARG A 15 12.08 8.68 15.38
CA ARG A 15 13.12 7.85 14.75
C ARG A 15 12.66 6.41 14.52
N ALA A 16 11.93 5.83 15.49
CA ALA A 16 11.36 4.49 15.33
C ALA A 16 10.32 4.45 14.22
N ASN A 17 9.46 5.46 14.10
CA ASN A 17 8.49 5.59 13.01
C ASN A 17 9.18 5.68 11.65
N HIS A 18 10.17 6.57 11.49
CA HIS A 18 10.92 6.69 10.24
C HIS A 18 11.64 5.39 9.84
N ARG A 19 12.19 4.65 10.81
CA ARG A 19 12.79 3.33 10.56
C ARG A 19 11.74 2.32 10.09
N LEU A 20 10.57 2.27 10.72
CA LEU A 20 9.48 1.41 10.29
C LEU A 20 9.02 1.76 8.88
N LEU A 21 8.82 3.05 8.57
CA LEU A 21 8.46 3.51 7.23
C LEU A 21 9.50 3.10 6.18
N ALA A 22 10.80 3.27 6.48
CA ALA A 22 11.87 2.86 5.59
C ALA A 22 11.89 1.33 5.39
N MET A 23 11.68 0.56 6.45
CA MET A 23 11.58 -0.91 6.35
C MET A 23 10.37 -1.34 5.54
N SER A 24 9.19 -0.75 5.79
CA SER A 24 7.97 -1.02 5.02
C SER A 24 8.15 -0.69 3.53
N GLY A 25 8.72 0.48 3.23
CA GLY A 25 9.04 0.87 1.85
C GLY A 25 10.04 -0.08 1.19
N THR A 26 11.04 -0.56 1.94
CA THR A 26 12.00 -1.55 1.45
C THR A 26 11.35 -2.90 1.17
N VAL A 27 10.53 -3.40 2.10
CA VAL A 27 9.81 -4.68 1.94
C VAL A 27 8.85 -4.61 0.75
N GLY A 28 8.04 -3.55 0.67
CA GLY A 28 7.12 -3.33 -0.45
C GLY A 28 7.85 -3.17 -1.79
N GLY A 29 8.96 -2.42 -1.80
CA GLY A 29 9.79 -2.24 -3.00
C GLY A 29 10.42 -3.54 -3.49
N ILE A 30 10.98 -4.35 -2.59
CA ILE A 30 11.55 -5.66 -2.94
C ILE A 30 10.44 -6.60 -3.43
N ALA A 31 9.29 -6.64 -2.76
CA ALA A 31 8.16 -7.47 -3.16
C ALA A 31 7.68 -7.09 -4.57
N GLY A 32 7.41 -5.80 -4.82
CA GLY A 32 6.95 -5.31 -6.12
C GLY A 32 7.98 -5.53 -7.24
N LEU A 33 9.25 -5.23 -6.98
CA LEU A 33 10.32 -5.46 -7.95
C LEU A 33 10.49 -6.95 -8.27
N SER A 34 10.45 -7.81 -7.25
CA SER A 34 10.57 -9.26 -7.43
C SER A 34 9.41 -9.81 -8.25
N THR A 35 8.17 -9.37 -7.96
CA THR A 35 6.98 -9.72 -8.74
C THR A 35 7.15 -9.30 -10.21
N ALA A 36 7.56 -8.06 -10.46
CA ALA A 36 7.75 -7.57 -11.81
C ALA A 36 8.81 -8.36 -12.58
N LEU A 37 9.97 -8.63 -11.95
CA LEU A 37 11.04 -9.42 -12.58
C LEU A 37 10.61 -10.85 -12.87
N ILE A 38 9.90 -11.49 -11.95
CA ILE A 38 9.38 -12.86 -12.13
C ILE A 38 8.42 -12.91 -13.31
N VAL A 39 7.45 -11.99 -13.38
CA VAL A 39 6.46 -11.95 -14.46
C VAL A 39 7.11 -11.65 -15.82
N LEU A 40 8.03 -10.69 -15.87
CA LEU A 40 8.71 -10.29 -17.11
C LEU A 40 9.65 -11.38 -17.66
N GLN A 41 10.06 -12.35 -16.83
CA GLN A 41 10.93 -13.46 -17.22
C GLN A 41 10.16 -14.73 -17.61
N GLN A 42 8.82 -14.74 -17.52
CA GLN A 42 8.04 -15.91 -17.90
C GLN A 42 8.15 -16.18 -19.41
N PRO A 43 8.27 -17.44 -19.84
CA PRO A 43 8.28 -17.78 -21.25
C PRO A 43 7.00 -17.25 -21.92
N ALA A 44 7.16 -16.55 -23.04
CA ALA A 44 6.02 -16.20 -23.86
C ALA A 44 5.55 -17.47 -24.57
N ASP A 45 4.54 -18.14 -24.00
CA ASP A 45 3.92 -19.32 -24.61
C ASP A 45 3.06 -18.90 -25.81
N GLY A 46 3.70 -18.41 -26.87
CA GLY A 46 3.14 -18.16 -28.21
C GLY A 46 2.03 -17.10 -28.34
N ALA A 47 1.39 -16.67 -27.25
CA ALA A 47 0.26 -15.75 -27.28
C ALA A 47 0.31 -14.79 -26.07
N ALA A 48 0.43 -13.50 -26.37
CA ALA A 48 0.42 -12.35 -25.47
C ALA A 48 1.70 -12.08 -24.64
N ARG A 49 1.98 -10.79 -24.46
CA ARG A 49 3.01 -10.29 -23.54
C ARG A 49 2.56 -10.56 -22.10
N PRO A 50 3.50 -10.85 -21.17
CA PRO A 50 3.17 -10.99 -19.76
C PRO A 50 2.45 -9.74 -19.23
N ASP A 51 1.31 -9.93 -18.57
CA ASP A 51 0.57 -8.88 -17.88
C ASP A 51 1.01 -8.82 -16.41
N LEU A 52 1.54 -7.68 -15.97
CA LEU A 52 2.05 -7.50 -14.61
C LEU A 52 0.99 -7.68 -13.52
N TRP A 53 -0.29 -7.47 -13.84
CA TRP A 53 -1.39 -7.54 -12.89
C TRP A 53 -2.02 -8.93 -12.82
N PHE A 54 -2.06 -9.65 -13.95
CA PHE A 54 -2.85 -10.88 -14.08
C PHE A 54 -2.04 -12.13 -14.40
N SER A 55 -0.74 -12.01 -14.70
CA SER A 55 0.08 -13.19 -14.98
C SER A 55 0.21 -14.08 -13.74
N PRO A 56 0.06 -15.40 -13.88
CA PRO A 56 0.13 -16.32 -12.76
C PRO A 56 1.53 -16.31 -12.15
N LEU A 57 1.60 -16.30 -10.81
CA LEU A 57 2.87 -16.35 -10.10
C LEU A 57 3.28 -17.80 -9.82
N PRO A 58 4.59 -18.12 -9.83
CA PRO A 58 5.09 -19.41 -9.35
C PRO A 58 4.60 -19.68 -7.92
N LEU A 59 4.18 -20.92 -7.63
CA LEU A 59 3.56 -21.28 -6.36
C LEU A 59 4.42 -20.89 -5.15
N TRP A 60 5.73 -21.15 -5.20
CA TRP A 60 6.65 -20.81 -4.11
C TRP A 60 6.66 -19.30 -3.81
N PHE A 61 6.57 -18.47 -4.85
CA PHE A 61 6.57 -17.02 -4.71
C PHE A 61 5.22 -16.51 -4.22
N ALA A 62 4.12 -17.09 -4.70
CA ALA A 62 2.78 -16.79 -4.20
C ALA A 62 2.65 -17.09 -2.71
N VAL A 63 3.18 -18.23 -2.23
CA VAL A 63 3.23 -18.59 -0.80
C VAL A 63 4.08 -17.59 -0.01
N LEU A 64 5.24 -17.20 -0.53
CA LEU A 64 6.08 -16.18 0.10
C LEU A 64 5.34 -14.84 0.23
N MET A 65 4.68 -14.37 -0.83
CA MET A 65 3.90 -13.13 -0.80
C MET A 65 2.73 -13.24 0.17
N ALA A 66 2.04 -14.37 0.22
CA ALA A 66 0.97 -14.62 1.18
C ALA A 66 1.47 -14.55 2.64
N LEU A 67 2.68 -15.05 2.93
CA LEU A 67 3.29 -14.91 4.26
C LEU A 67 3.68 -13.47 4.58
N ILE A 68 4.22 -12.73 3.60
CA ILE A 68 4.55 -11.30 3.79
C ILE A 68 3.27 -10.52 4.11
N TRP A 69 2.23 -10.69 3.31
CA TRP A 69 0.96 -9.99 3.51
C TRP A 69 0.19 -10.47 4.75
N GLY A 70 0.16 -11.77 5.00
CA GLY A 70 -0.62 -12.38 6.08
C GLY A 70 0.04 -12.32 7.45
N VAL A 71 1.37 -12.14 7.53
CA VAL A 71 2.12 -12.15 8.79
C VAL A 71 2.98 -10.90 8.95
N VAL A 72 3.87 -10.62 8.00
CA VAL A 72 4.86 -9.54 8.14
C VAL A 72 4.20 -8.18 8.19
N VAL A 73 3.28 -7.88 7.26
CA VAL A 73 2.56 -6.61 7.21
C VAL A 73 1.74 -6.37 8.50
N PRO A 74 0.92 -7.31 8.99
CA PRO A 74 0.22 -7.16 10.28
C PRO A 74 1.14 -6.89 11.47
N VAL A 75 2.28 -7.58 11.55
CA VAL A 75 3.27 -7.37 12.62
C VAL A 75 3.86 -5.96 12.56
N ILE A 76 4.19 -5.48 11.36
CA ILE A 76 4.68 -4.11 11.14
C ILE A 76 3.60 -3.10 11.53
N SER A 77 2.35 -3.28 11.07
CA SER A 77 1.23 -2.38 11.38
C SER A 77 0.96 -2.33 12.88
N TRP A 78 0.94 -3.47 13.56
CA TRP A 78 0.79 -3.53 15.02
C TRP A 78 1.92 -2.79 15.73
N ARG A 79 3.17 -2.99 15.31
CA ARG A 79 4.33 -2.29 15.89
C ARG A 79 4.25 -0.79 15.63
N TRP A 80 3.81 -0.39 14.45
CA TRP A 80 3.65 1.01 14.06
C TRP A 80 2.63 1.71 14.96
N HIS A 81 1.46 1.11 15.23
CA HIS A 81 0.48 1.70 16.16
C HIS A 81 1.04 1.97 17.56
N ARG A 82 2.06 1.22 18.00
CA ARG A 82 2.72 1.42 19.30
C ARG A 82 3.70 2.58 19.33
N VAL A 83 4.23 3.01 18.19
CA VAL A 83 5.29 4.05 18.12
C VAL A 83 4.89 5.32 17.38
N ALA A 84 3.83 5.25 16.58
CA ALA A 84 3.28 6.40 15.87
C ALA A 84 2.85 7.47 16.88
N ASP A 85 3.23 8.70 16.60
CA ASP A 85 2.77 9.87 17.34
C ASP A 85 1.32 10.22 16.95
N GLU A 86 0.74 11.22 17.64
CA GLU A 86 -0.67 11.56 17.43
C GLU A 86 -0.92 12.18 16.05
N HIS A 87 0.03 12.99 15.55
CA HIS A 87 -0.09 13.61 14.24
C HIS A 87 -0.10 12.55 13.12
N GLU A 88 0.83 11.59 13.20
CA GLU A 88 0.91 10.46 12.27
C GLU A 88 -0.36 9.59 12.33
N ARG A 89 -0.86 9.32 13.54
CA ARG A 89 -2.11 8.56 13.73
C ARG A 89 -3.31 9.26 13.15
N GLN A 90 -3.39 10.58 13.28
CA GLN A 90 -4.47 11.36 12.69
C GLN A 90 -4.40 11.32 11.16
N ALA A 91 -3.21 11.54 10.57
CA ALA A 91 -3.01 11.43 9.13
C ALA A 91 -3.38 10.04 8.59
N TYR A 92 -3.02 8.98 9.33
CA TYR A 92 -3.38 7.61 8.99
C TYR A 92 -4.90 7.35 9.06
N ARG A 93 -5.57 7.83 10.11
CA ARG A 93 -7.04 7.72 10.23
C ARG A 93 -7.76 8.42 9.07
N ASP A 94 -7.31 9.61 8.69
CA ASP A 94 -7.88 10.35 7.56
C ASP A 94 -7.71 9.57 6.25
N GLY A 95 -6.52 8.99 6.03
CA GLY A 95 -6.24 8.11 4.90
C GLY A 95 -7.11 6.85 4.87
N ASP A 96 -7.26 6.18 6.01
CA ASP A 96 -8.10 4.98 6.16
C ASP A 96 -9.58 5.28 5.87
N VAL A 97 -10.10 6.40 6.38
CA VAL A 97 -11.48 6.82 6.13
C VAL A 97 -11.69 7.15 4.65
N ALA A 98 -10.75 7.86 4.01
CA ALA A 98 -10.82 8.14 2.58
C ALA A 98 -10.77 6.85 1.74
N SER A 99 -9.92 5.89 2.13
CA SER A 99 -9.83 4.56 1.52
C SER A 99 -11.15 3.79 1.65
N PHE A 100 -11.74 3.81 2.85
CA PHE A 100 -13.03 3.19 3.11
C PHE A 100 -14.13 3.77 2.23
N TYR A 101 -14.20 5.10 2.08
CA TYR A 101 -15.18 5.73 1.18
C TYR A 101 -14.92 5.42 -0.30
N THR A 102 -13.66 5.30 -0.71
CA THR A 102 -13.29 4.93 -2.08
C THR A 102 -13.87 3.58 -2.45
N VAL A 103 -13.72 2.58 -1.58
CA VAL A 103 -14.28 1.24 -1.80
C VAL A 103 -15.79 1.23 -1.57
N GLY A 104 -16.25 1.78 -0.45
CA GLY A 104 -17.64 1.75 -0.01
C GLY A 104 -18.61 2.45 -0.95
N LEU A 105 -18.16 3.47 -1.68
CA LEU A 105 -18.95 4.14 -2.72
C LEU A 105 -18.58 3.63 -4.13
N GLY A 106 -17.29 3.43 -4.40
CA GLY A 106 -16.81 3.05 -5.72
C GLY A 106 -17.29 1.67 -6.17
N VAL A 107 -17.27 0.67 -5.28
CA VAL A 107 -17.69 -0.70 -5.62
C VAL A 107 -19.17 -0.78 -5.99
N PRO A 108 -20.13 -0.24 -5.21
CA PRO A 108 -21.53 -0.21 -5.62
C PRO A 108 -21.75 0.51 -6.95
N VAL A 109 -21.13 1.67 -7.16
CA VAL A 109 -21.24 2.43 -8.41
C VAL A 109 -20.74 1.60 -9.60
N TRP A 110 -19.56 1.00 -9.49
CA TRP A 110 -19.00 0.14 -10.53
C TRP A 110 -19.92 -1.06 -10.81
N TRP A 111 -20.42 -1.71 -9.75
CA TRP A 111 -21.29 -2.87 -9.86
C TRP A 111 -22.56 -2.56 -10.67
N PHE A 112 -23.23 -1.45 -10.38
CA PHE A 112 -24.42 -1.04 -11.14
C PHE A 112 -24.09 -0.70 -12.60
N LEU A 113 -22.98 0.00 -12.85
CA LEU A 113 -22.55 0.34 -14.20
C LEU A 113 -22.18 -0.90 -15.03
N TRP A 114 -21.55 -1.90 -14.41
CA TRP A 114 -21.30 -3.20 -15.05
C TRP A 114 -22.61 -3.91 -15.40
N ARG A 115 -23.56 -3.96 -14.46
CA ARG A 115 -24.88 -4.58 -14.69
C ARG A 115 -25.70 -3.84 -15.76
N GLY A 116 -25.45 -2.55 -15.95
CA GLY A 116 -26.01 -1.75 -17.03
C GLY A 116 -25.26 -1.86 -18.37
N GLY A 117 -24.18 -2.63 -18.45
CA GLY A 117 -23.38 -2.83 -19.66
C GLY A 117 -22.39 -1.70 -19.99
N ALA A 118 -22.17 -0.76 -19.06
CA ALA A 118 -21.30 0.41 -19.26
C ALA A 118 -19.84 0.18 -18.85
N LEU A 119 -19.58 -0.78 -17.95
CA LEU A 119 -18.24 -1.10 -17.44
C LEU A 119 -17.97 -2.62 -17.49
N PRO A 120 -16.70 -3.06 -17.48
CA PRO A 120 -16.36 -4.47 -17.30
C PRO A 120 -16.70 -4.96 -15.87
N PRO A 121 -16.68 -6.29 -15.63
CA PRO A 121 -16.80 -6.86 -14.29
C PRO A 121 -15.84 -6.20 -13.30
N VAL A 122 -16.27 -6.09 -12.05
CA VAL A 122 -15.44 -5.53 -10.96
C VAL A 122 -14.21 -6.41 -10.78
N GLN A 123 -13.03 -5.82 -10.87
CA GLN A 123 -11.74 -6.49 -10.66
C GLN A 123 -11.20 -6.04 -9.31
N ILE A 124 -10.86 -7.00 -8.45
CA ILE A 124 -10.47 -6.75 -7.06
C ILE A 124 -9.14 -6.00 -7.01
N GLU A 125 -8.26 -6.23 -7.97
CA GLU A 125 -6.95 -5.61 -8.14
C GLU A 125 -7.09 -4.09 -8.28
N TRP A 126 -8.01 -3.62 -9.13
CA TRP A 126 -8.26 -2.19 -9.32
C TRP A 126 -8.89 -1.56 -8.09
N VAL A 127 -9.83 -2.25 -7.44
CA VAL A 127 -10.48 -1.75 -6.21
C VAL A 127 -9.45 -1.62 -5.09
N TYR A 128 -8.62 -2.64 -4.88
CA TYR A 128 -7.58 -2.65 -3.88
C TYR A 128 -6.47 -1.62 -4.19
N GLY A 129 -6.07 -1.50 -5.46
CA GLY A 129 -5.13 -0.48 -5.91
C GLY A 129 -5.64 0.94 -5.68
N ALA A 130 -6.91 1.21 -6.00
CA ALA A 130 -7.54 2.51 -5.73
C ALA A 130 -7.61 2.82 -4.23
N MET A 131 -7.96 1.82 -3.41
CA MET A 131 -7.97 1.94 -1.95
C MET A 131 -6.59 2.37 -1.42
N LEU A 132 -5.53 1.65 -1.80
CA LEU A 132 -4.17 1.96 -1.38
C LEU A 132 -3.69 3.33 -1.90
N ALA A 133 -4.02 3.67 -3.14
CA ALA A 133 -3.64 4.94 -3.75
C ALA A 133 -4.28 6.13 -3.03
N VAL A 134 -5.59 6.09 -2.80
CA VAL A 134 -6.30 7.18 -2.10
C VAL A 134 -5.82 7.31 -0.66
N GLY A 135 -5.73 6.20 0.08
CA GLY A 135 -5.23 6.21 1.45
C GLY A 135 -3.82 6.75 1.56
N GLY A 136 -2.92 6.30 0.68
CA GLY A 136 -1.54 6.77 0.63
C GLY A 136 -1.44 8.25 0.28
N LEU A 137 -2.21 8.72 -0.71
CA LEU A 137 -2.23 10.14 -1.11
C LEU A 137 -2.74 11.05 0.01
N VAL A 138 -3.85 10.68 0.65
CA VAL A 138 -4.40 11.46 1.77
C VAL A 138 -3.45 11.45 2.97
N TRP A 139 -2.86 10.30 3.29
CA TRP A 139 -1.85 10.21 4.34
C TRP A 139 -0.63 11.09 4.05
N LEU A 140 -0.08 11.03 2.83
CA LEU A 140 1.04 11.89 2.40
C LEU A 140 0.68 13.37 2.53
N TRP A 141 -0.50 13.75 2.05
CA TRP A 141 -0.97 15.13 2.13
C TRP A 141 -1.09 15.59 3.59
N ARG A 142 -1.79 14.83 4.44
CA ARG A 142 -1.99 15.17 5.86
C ARG A 142 -0.72 15.20 6.70
N LYS A 143 0.29 14.44 6.29
CA LYS A 143 1.57 14.34 6.99
C LYS A 143 2.53 15.48 6.63
N TYR A 144 2.47 16.00 5.40
CA TYR A 144 3.48 16.92 4.88
C TYR A 144 2.95 18.32 4.54
N ALA A 145 1.64 18.53 4.50
CA ALA A 145 1.00 19.83 4.25
C ALA A 145 0.28 20.33 5.50
#